data_AF-A4BMR7-F1
#
_entry.id   AF-A4BMR7-F1
#
_cell.length_a   1.000
_cell.length_b   1.000
_cell.length_c   1.000
_cell.angle_alpha   90.00
_cell.angle_beta   90.00
_cell.angle_gamma   90.00
#
_symmetry.space_group_name_H-M   'P 1'
#
loop_
_entity.id
_entity.type
_entity.pdbx_description
1 polymer ?
#
loop_
_entity_poly.entity_id
_entity_poly.type
_entity_poly.pdbx_seq_one_letter_code
_entity_poly.pdbx_strand_id
1 'polypeptide(L)'
;MHEGRGAQEGILAELKSHHMDYVPVTTLHGNQIYLLARMLAHNLGRGLQMIAHPRQCKFTAKCTALWAFEGLGTLQSKLIQRADRLLRPAGKLILSMNSNETVERELSHYLDALKATA
;
A
#
# COMPACT_ATOMS: atom_id res chain seq x y z
N MET A 1 26.57 -7.36 -15.18
CA MET A 1 25.30 -8.07 -15.00
C MET A 1 25.02 -8.14 -13.51
N HIS A 2 24.04 -7.38 -13.01
CA HIS A 2 23.55 -7.55 -11.64
C HIS A 2 22.18 -8.22 -11.75
N GLU A 3 22.13 -9.52 -11.49
CA GLU A 3 20.93 -10.38 -11.57
C GLU A 3 19.86 -9.96 -10.54
N GLY A 4 19.13 -8.88 -10.80
CA GLY A 4 18.05 -8.42 -9.91
C GLY A 4 18.50 -7.83 -8.57
N ARG A 5 19.79 -7.83 -8.23
CA ARG A 5 20.32 -7.24 -6.98
C ARG A 5 19.89 -5.77 -6.79
N GLY A 6 19.96 -4.96 -7.84
CA GLY A 6 19.51 -3.56 -7.76
C GLY A 6 18.01 -3.42 -7.44
N ALA A 7 17.18 -4.35 -7.91
CA ALA A 7 15.75 -4.38 -7.58
C ALA A 7 15.52 -4.81 -6.12
N GLN A 8 16.28 -5.79 -5.63
CA GLN A 8 16.24 -6.23 -4.23
C GLN A 8 16.70 -5.11 -3.28
N GLU A 9 17.79 -4.42 -3.59
CA GLU A 9 18.29 -3.28 -2.82
C GLU A 9 17.31 -2.11 -2.84
N GLY A 10 16.63 -1.87 -3.97
CA GLY A 10 15.58 -0.87 -4.09
C GLY A 10 14.38 -1.17 -3.18
N ILE A 11 13.90 -2.42 -3.16
CA ILE A 11 12.82 -2.85 -2.26
C ILE A 11 13.25 -2.68 -0.81
N LEU A 12 14.46 -3.12 -0.45
CA LEU A 12 14.98 -2.98 0.92
C LEU A 12 15.12 -1.50 1.33
N ALA A 13 15.59 -0.63 0.45
CA ALA A 13 15.70 0.80 0.72
C ALA A 13 14.32 1.45 0.95
N GLU A 14 13.32 1.08 0.16
CA GLU A 14 11.95 1.55 0.33
C GLU A 14 11.33 1.06 1.64
N LEU A 15 11.52 -0.22 1.98
CA LEU A 15 11.06 -0.79 3.25
C LEU A 15 11.66 -0.05 4.45
N LYS A 16 12.97 0.26 4.42
CA LYS A 16 13.65 1.05 5.45
C LYS A 16 13.07 2.45 5.59
N SER A 17 12.80 3.13 4.47
CA SER A 17 12.20 4.46 4.46
C SER A 17 10.85 4.53 5.18
N HIS A 18 10.14 3.40 5.33
CA HIS A 18 8.85 3.30 6.02
C HIS A 18 8.93 2.81 7.47
N HIS A 19 9.99 3.19 8.19
CA HIS A 19 10.20 2.93 9.61
C HIS A 19 10.29 1.43 9.95
N MET A 20 10.86 0.62 9.07
CA MET A 20 11.22 -0.76 9.42
C MET A 20 12.41 -0.84 10.36
N ASP A 21 13.28 0.17 10.37
CA ASP A 21 14.39 0.27 11.31
C ASP A 21 13.95 0.73 12.71
N TYR A 22 12.63 0.93 12.92
CA TYR A 22 12.06 1.35 14.18
C TYR A 22 11.87 0.17 15.14
N VAL A 23 12.29 0.36 16.38
CA VAL A 23 12.19 -0.62 17.47
C VAL A 23 11.14 -0.10 18.48
N PRO A 24 9.86 -0.50 18.36
CA PRO A 24 8.79 0.08 19.18
C PRO A 24 8.76 -0.41 20.62
N VAL A 25 9.33 -1.59 20.91
CA VAL A 25 9.25 -2.23 22.22
C VAL A 25 10.58 -2.84 22.65
N THR A 26 10.71 -3.16 23.93
CA THR A 26 11.94 -3.74 24.50
C THR A 26 12.02 -5.26 24.34
N THR A 27 10.96 -5.93 23.89
CA THR A 27 10.92 -7.39 23.72
C THR A 27 11.22 -7.82 22.30
N LEU A 28 12.02 -8.88 22.13
CA LEU A 28 12.35 -9.43 20.81
C LEU A 28 11.09 -9.81 20.03
N HIS A 29 10.17 -10.55 20.66
CA HIS A 29 8.94 -11.02 20.02
C HIS A 29 8.04 -9.86 19.56
N GLY A 30 7.92 -8.79 20.35
CA GLY A 30 7.11 -7.65 19.96
C GLY A 30 7.70 -6.88 18.77
N ASN A 31 9.03 -6.76 18.72
CA ASN A 31 9.72 -6.16 17.56
C ASN A 31 9.62 -7.04 16.31
N GLN A 32 9.68 -8.37 16.46
CA GLN A 32 9.45 -9.31 15.35
C GLN A 32 8.03 -9.20 14.79
N ILE A 33 7.01 -9.15 15.67
CA ILE A 33 5.62 -8.95 15.26
C ILE A 33 5.45 -7.62 14.52
N TYR A 34 6.04 -6.55 15.04
CA TYR A 34 6.00 -5.24 14.38
C TYR A 34 6.60 -5.28 12.97
N LEU A 35 7.77 -5.90 12.82
CA LEU A 35 8.43 -6.08 11.52
C LEU A 35 7.57 -6.89 10.55
N LEU A 36 7.02 -8.02 11.00
CA LEU A 36 6.14 -8.87 10.18
C LEU A 36 4.87 -8.14 9.76
N ALA A 37 4.23 -7.39 10.66
CA ALA A 37 3.06 -6.58 10.36
C ALA A 37 3.38 -5.50 9.31
N ARG A 38 4.58 -4.90 9.38
CA ARG A 38 5.04 -3.93 8.38
C ARG A 38 5.29 -4.57 7.00
N MET A 39 5.95 -5.73 6.95
CA MET A 39 6.13 -6.47 5.70
C MET A 39 4.78 -6.87 5.09
N LEU A 40 3.84 -7.32 5.91
CA LEU A 40 2.49 -7.65 5.48
C LEU A 40 1.79 -6.41 4.89
N ALA A 41 1.82 -5.27 5.57
CA ALA A 41 1.22 -4.03 5.08
C ALA A 41 1.83 -3.58 3.75
N HIS A 42 3.15 -3.71 3.57
CA HIS A 42 3.81 -3.42 2.30
C HIS A 42 3.30 -4.33 1.17
N ASN A 43 3.29 -5.64 1.40
CA ASN A 43 2.86 -6.62 0.41
C ASN A 43 1.38 -6.45 0.03
N LEU A 44 0.51 -6.21 1.02
CA LEU A 44 -0.90 -5.94 0.79
C LEU A 44 -1.11 -4.64 0.03
N GLY A 45 -0.37 -3.58 0.36
CA GLY A 45 -0.41 -2.32 -0.36
C GLY A 45 0.01 -2.46 -1.83
N ARG A 46 1.01 -3.31 -2.13
CA ARG A 46 1.41 -3.64 -3.50
C ARG A 46 0.34 -4.46 -4.21
N GLY A 47 -0.21 -5.47 -3.56
CA GLY A 47 -1.30 -6.29 -4.11
C GLY A 47 -2.54 -5.45 -4.47
N LEU A 48 -2.93 -4.53 -3.59
CA LEU A 48 -4.04 -3.60 -3.84
C LEU A 48 -3.80 -2.75 -5.09
N GLN A 49 -2.58 -2.22 -5.25
CA GLN A 49 -2.20 -1.44 -6.43
C GLN A 49 -2.18 -2.28 -7.71
N MET A 50 -1.79 -3.56 -7.65
CA MET A 50 -1.83 -4.47 -8.80
C MET A 50 -3.24 -4.81 -9.26
N ILE A 51 -4.21 -4.85 -8.32
CA ILE A 51 -5.63 -5.07 -8.62
C ILE A 51 -6.24 -3.82 -9.26
N ALA A 52 -5.93 -2.64 -8.71
CA ALA A 52 -6.51 -1.39 -9.17
C ALA A 52 -5.90 -0.89 -10.50
N HIS A 53 -4.59 -1.07 -10.71
CA HIS A 53 -3.90 -0.51 -11.87
C HIS A 53 -3.54 -1.57 -12.91
N PRO A 54 -3.73 -1.26 -14.21
CA PRO A 54 -3.25 -2.13 -15.28
C PRO A 54 -1.72 -2.18 -15.28
N ARG A 55 -1.19 -3.28 -15.82
CA ARG A 55 0.25 -3.46 -16.07
C ARG A 55 0.75 -2.32 -16.96
N GLN A 56 1.78 -1.61 -16.51
CA GLN A 56 2.27 -0.43 -17.22
C GLN A 56 3.30 -0.77 -18.31
N CYS A 57 4.05 -1.86 -18.13
CA CYS A 57 5.12 -2.24 -19.05
C CYS A 57 4.67 -3.35 -20.02
N LYS A 58 4.83 -3.11 -21.33
CA LYS A 58 4.74 -4.16 -22.37
C LYS A 58 6.06 -4.91 -22.39
N PHE A 59 6.01 -6.25 -22.28
CA PHE A 59 7.15 -7.18 -22.18
C PHE A 59 8.33 -6.84 -23.11
N THR A 60 9.25 -6.00 -22.65
CA THR A 60 10.50 -5.66 -23.35
C THR A 60 11.66 -5.93 -22.40
N ALA A 61 12.82 -6.30 -22.95
CA ALA A 61 14.00 -6.68 -22.18
C ALA A 61 14.55 -5.58 -21.23
N LYS A 62 14.05 -4.35 -21.33
CA LYS A 62 14.39 -3.21 -20.46
C LYS A 62 13.37 -2.95 -19.33
N CYS A 63 12.22 -3.63 -19.32
CA CYS A 63 11.23 -3.48 -18.24
C CYS A 63 11.64 -4.32 -17.01
N THR A 64 12.28 -3.69 -16.04
CA THR A 64 12.65 -4.31 -14.75
C THR A 64 11.48 -4.48 -13.79
N ALA A 65 10.41 -3.68 -13.91
CA ALA A 65 9.20 -3.79 -13.09
C ALA A 65 7.94 -3.70 -13.96
N LEU A 66 6.99 -4.63 -13.77
CA LEU A 66 5.77 -4.73 -14.57
C LEU A 66 4.67 -3.73 -14.15
N TRP A 67 4.76 -3.25 -12.90
CA TRP A 67 3.93 -2.19 -12.33
C TRP A 67 4.85 -1.12 -11.71
N ALA A 68 4.49 0.15 -11.87
CA ALA A 68 5.00 1.21 -11.00
C ALA A 68 4.10 1.28 -9.77
N PHE A 69 4.74 1.41 -8.62
CA PHE A 69 4.07 1.39 -7.34
C PHE A 69 4.33 2.67 -6.57
N GLU A 70 3.30 3.15 -5.89
CA GLU A 70 3.42 4.14 -4.85
C GLU A 70 3.97 3.52 -3.57
N GLY A 71 4.79 4.31 -2.86
CA GLY A 71 5.31 3.95 -1.54
C GLY A 71 4.20 3.76 -0.51
N LEU A 72 4.45 2.86 0.45
CA LEU A 72 3.46 2.49 1.48
C LEU A 72 3.02 3.69 2.32
N GLY A 73 3.94 4.62 2.64
CA GLY A 73 3.63 5.85 3.38
C GLY A 73 2.62 6.73 2.66
N THR A 74 2.84 6.97 1.36
CA THR A 74 1.92 7.75 0.51
C THR A 74 0.54 7.09 0.45
N LEU A 75 0.51 5.76 0.27
CA LEU A 75 -0.73 5.00 0.24
C LEU A 75 -1.49 5.12 1.58
N GLN A 76 -0.80 5.01 2.71
CA GLN A 76 -1.41 5.19 4.04
C GLN A 76 -1.94 6.60 4.25
N SER A 77 -1.19 7.63 3.84
CA SER A 77 -1.65 9.03 3.95
C SER A 77 -2.85 9.32 3.06
N LYS A 78 -2.96 8.68 1.89
CA LYS A 78 -4.11 8.80 1.00
C LYS A 78 -5.34 8.04 1.54
N LEU A 79 -5.17 6.82 2.05
CA LEU A 79 -6.29 5.92 2.33
C LEU A 79 -6.68 5.84 3.82
N ILE A 80 -5.73 5.94 4.75
CA ILE A 80 -5.93 5.55 6.15
C ILE A 80 -5.74 6.73 7.12
N GLN A 81 -4.68 7.53 6.96
CA GLN A 81 -4.32 8.56 7.94
C GLN A 81 -5.16 9.84 7.81
N ARG A 82 -6.26 9.79 7.04
CA ARG A 82 -7.20 10.91 6.92
C ARG A 82 -8.15 10.91 8.09
N ALA A 83 -8.36 12.09 8.65
CA ALA A 83 -9.27 12.32 9.76
C ALA A 83 -10.73 12.29 9.25
N ASP A 84 -11.20 11.09 8.90
CA ASP A 84 -12.55 10.85 8.44
C ASP A 84 -13.30 9.94 9.42
N ARG A 85 -14.62 10.05 9.44
CA ARG A 85 -15.45 9.33 10.42
C ARG A 85 -16.13 8.15 9.74
N LEU A 86 -15.79 6.95 10.18
CA LEU A 86 -16.52 5.74 9.80
C LEU A 86 -17.77 5.62 10.67
N LEU A 87 -18.93 5.75 10.03
CA LEU A 87 -20.25 5.68 10.65
C LEU A 87 -20.96 4.40 10.22
N ARG A 88 -21.86 3.89 11.06
CA ARG A 88 -22.71 2.75 10.70
C ARG A 88 -24.20 3.01 10.95
N PRO A 89 -24.80 4.03 10.32
CA PRO A 89 -26.22 4.28 10.46
C PRO A 89 -27.03 3.15 9.82
N ALA A 90 -28.06 2.66 10.53
CA ALA A 90 -28.96 1.59 10.06
C ALA A 90 -28.24 0.32 9.53
N GLY A 91 -27.06 0.00 10.07
CA GLY A 91 -26.28 -1.19 9.70
C GLY A 91 -25.39 -1.03 8.45
N LYS A 92 -25.55 0.05 7.67
CA LYS A 92 -24.73 0.35 6.49
C LYS A 92 -23.48 1.12 6.89
N LEU A 93 -22.31 0.65 6.47
CA LEU A 93 -21.04 1.34 6.72
C LEU A 93 -20.91 2.54 5.77
N ILE A 94 -20.68 3.72 6.33
CA ILE A 94 -20.54 4.98 5.60
C ILE A 94 -19.25 5.66 6.07
N LEU A 95 -18.41 6.05 5.13
CA LEU A 95 -17.24 6.90 5.40
C LEU A 95 -17.65 8.36 5.18
N SER A 96 -17.75 9.13 6.25
CA SER A 96 -18.01 10.57 6.21
C SER A 96 -16.69 11.32 6.13
N MET A 97 -16.46 12.02 5.02
CA MET A 97 -15.22 12.75 4.77
C MET A 97 -15.48 14.20 4.37
N ASN A 98 -14.47 15.06 4.53
CA ASN A 98 -14.51 16.41 3.96
C ASN A 98 -14.55 16.33 2.43
N SER A 99 -15.38 17.15 1.78
CA SER A 99 -15.60 17.10 0.34
C SER A 99 -14.30 17.36 -0.43
N ASN A 100 -13.75 16.31 -1.03
CA ASN A 100 -12.60 16.37 -1.92
C ASN A 100 -12.78 15.36 -3.06
N GLU A 101 -13.10 15.87 -4.24
CA GLU A 101 -13.43 15.05 -5.40
C GLU A 101 -12.30 14.12 -5.86
N THR A 102 -11.04 14.56 -5.71
CA THR A 102 -9.88 13.75 -6.08
C THR A 102 -9.79 12.53 -5.17
N VAL A 103 -10.03 12.72 -3.88
CA VAL A 103 -9.99 11.65 -2.87
C VAL A 103 -11.12 10.66 -3.07
N GLU A 104 -12.32 11.16 -3.31
CA GLU A 104 -13.49 10.32 -3.55
C GLU A 104 -13.30 9.44 -4.79
N ARG A 105 -12.78 10.01 -5.88
CA ARG A 105 -12.47 9.26 -7.11
C ARG A 105 -11.44 8.16 -6.86
N GLU A 106 -10.34 8.49 -6.19
CA GLU A 106 -9.29 7.51 -5.88
C GLU A 106 -9.83 6.38 -5.00
N LEU A 107 -10.56 6.69 -3.93
CA LEU A 107 -11.10 5.66 -3.04
C LEU A 107 -12.14 4.79 -3.75
N SER A 108 -13.03 5.41 -4.54
CA SER A 108 -14.02 4.68 -5.33
C SER A 108 -13.36 3.76 -6.34
N HIS A 109 -12.28 4.21 -6.99
CA HIS A 109 -11.49 3.39 -7.91
C HIS A 109 -10.96 2.11 -7.25
N TYR A 110 -10.33 2.22 -6.06
CA TYR A 110 -9.86 1.04 -5.32
C TYR A 110 -11.00 0.14 -4.85
N LEU A 111 -12.11 0.71 -4.36
CA LEU A 111 -13.27 -0.06 -3.90
C LEU A 111 -13.94 -0.83 -5.03
N ASP A 112 -14.07 -0.23 -6.20
CA ASP A 112 -14.68 -0.88 -7.35
C ASP A 112 -13.78 -1.97 -7.94
N ALA A 113 -12.46 -1.76 -7.95
CA ALA A 113 -11.51 -2.80 -8.32
C ALA A 113 -11.56 -4.01 -7.37
N LEU A 114 -11.74 -3.77 -6.06
CA LEU A 114 -11.91 -4.84 -5.07
C LEU A 114 -13.23 -5.60 -5.26
N LYS A 115 -14.34 -4.91 -5.51
CA LYS A 115 -15.64 -5.56 -5.82
C LYS A 115 -15.58 -6.40 -7.07
N ALA A 116 -14.86 -5.95 -8.11
CA ALA A 116 -14.74 -6.71 -9.37
C ALA A 116 -13.96 -8.02 -9.20
N THR A 117 -13.20 -8.17 -8.11
CA THR A 117 -12.39 -9.36 -7.81
C THR A 117 -13.12 -10.35 -6.88
N ALA A 118 -14.22 -9.93 -6.24
CA ALA A 118 -14.99 -10.70 -5.24
C ALA A 118 -16.22 -11.38 -5.86
#